data_AF-A0A936F3M2-F1
#
_entry.id   AF-A0A936F3M2-F1
#
_cell.length_a   1.000
_cell.length_b   1.000
_cell.length_c   1.000
_cell.angle_alpha   90.00
_cell.angle_beta   90.00
_cell.angle_gamma   90.00
#
_symmetry.space_group_name_H-M   'P 1'
#
loop_
_entity.id
_entity.type
_entity.pdbx_description
1 polymer ?
#
loop_
_entity_poly.entity_id
_entity_poly.type
_entity_poly.pdbx_seq_one_letter_code
_entity_poly.pdbx_strand_id
1 'polypeptide(L)'
;MARHGRHEASGFSLVELLVAVLFIGILMAGMANVFKSSVTTLSTSSEGISSARRNRMSIDLLYDDLNHAGLYLSDLSSPPKLSTTNPAFYIIPNVAITGAGADDPAAADQLFFYLDEPLPFEGTLSGTGGAGAGKNLARNAAELVLAGVAPDPAIDSTFTIDCKDASYAAMIKQGYSVVFKDAWETFFVQGAPTLSGASLTIQLGASPTVGTTGTGPSGAPPKAKHILGSDVLFFRPAQVVRYSVKMKLFDPQKATGVPCLVRDQGTYDATGFVADAAQESIVAENVAGFKAYLSADSGQTWAGYGKTYTGLAAGWNNGLRAELDTQLASAGRQDYQTTQGREDWIRSIPTLVRLDITTRTAVKRAEYSATPLTSAAYKDFTQSLVIVPRHFGLSMN
;
A
#
# COMPACT_ATOMS: atom_id res chain seq x y z
N MET A 1 81.33 -43.38 -32.83
CA MET A 1 80.23 -42.80 -32.03
C MET A 1 79.30 -42.03 -32.95
N ALA A 2 77.99 -42.04 -32.66
CA ALA A 2 76.89 -41.36 -33.36
C ALA A 2 76.41 -41.97 -34.69
N ARG A 3 75.71 -43.12 -34.61
CA ARG A 3 74.73 -43.50 -35.64
C ARG A 3 73.40 -42.85 -35.25
N HIS A 4 72.97 -41.85 -36.02
CA HIS A 4 71.71 -41.14 -35.85
C HIS A 4 70.53 -42.12 -35.83
N GLY A 5 69.84 -42.22 -34.70
CA GLY A 5 68.49 -42.75 -34.64
C GLY A 5 67.56 -41.76 -35.33
N ARG A 6 67.27 -42.00 -36.61
CA ARG A 6 66.09 -41.41 -37.24
C ARG A 6 64.88 -42.06 -36.57
N HIS A 7 64.30 -41.36 -35.60
CA HIS A 7 62.89 -41.55 -35.29
C HIS A 7 62.13 -41.26 -36.59
N GLU A 8 61.60 -42.29 -37.24
CA GLU A 8 60.52 -42.10 -38.19
C GLU A 8 59.38 -41.47 -37.40
N ALA A 9 59.15 -40.18 -37.60
CA ALA A 9 57.90 -39.56 -37.21
C ALA A 9 56.82 -40.27 -38.02
N SER A 10 56.13 -41.24 -37.41
CA SER A 10 54.96 -41.86 -38.00
C SER A 10 53.93 -40.75 -38.21
N GLY A 11 53.82 -40.28 -39.46
CA GLY A 11 52.84 -39.27 -39.83
C GLY A 11 51.45 -39.80 -39.53
N PHE A 12 50.62 -38.98 -38.88
CA PHE A 12 49.23 -39.28 -38.60
C PHE A 12 48.51 -39.65 -39.90
N SER A 13 47.88 -40.82 -39.96
CA SER A 13 47.10 -41.22 -41.13
C SER A 13 45.92 -40.27 -41.31
N LEU A 14 45.58 -39.93 -42.56
CA LEU A 14 44.43 -39.09 -42.89
C LEU A 14 43.13 -39.66 -42.28
N VAL A 15 43.05 -40.99 -42.17
CA VAL A 15 41.93 -41.70 -41.52
C VAL A 15 41.92 -41.45 -40.01
N GLU A 16 43.08 -41.48 -39.34
CA GLU A 16 43.18 -41.21 -37.90
C GLU A 16 42.81 -39.76 -37.57
N LEU A 17 43.17 -38.81 -38.44
CA LEU A 17 42.77 -37.41 -38.30
C LEU A 17 41.24 -37.24 -38.46
N LEU A 18 40.64 -37.94 -39.43
CA LEU A 18 39.20 -37.88 -39.69
C LEU A 18 38.39 -38.47 -38.53
N VAL A 19 38.88 -39.58 -37.95
CA VAL A 19 38.29 -40.20 -36.76
C VAL A 19 38.45 -39.28 -35.54
N ALA A 20 39.62 -38.66 -35.35
CA ALA A 20 39.83 -37.71 -34.25
C ALA A 20 38.89 -36.50 -34.37
N VAL A 21 38.71 -35.93 -35.56
CA VAL A 21 37.79 -34.81 -35.80
C VAL A 21 36.34 -35.23 -35.56
N LEU A 22 35.94 -36.45 -35.95
CA LEU A 22 34.61 -36.98 -35.66
C LEU A 22 34.37 -37.08 -34.14
N PHE A 23 35.32 -37.65 -33.39
CA PHE A 23 35.20 -37.76 -31.93
C PHE A 23 35.16 -36.39 -31.25
N ILE A 24 36.02 -35.44 -31.68
CA ILE A 24 35.99 -34.07 -31.17
C ILE A 24 34.65 -33.40 -31.50
N GLY A 25 34.11 -33.60 -32.71
CA GLY A 25 32.80 -33.09 -33.11
C GLY A 25 31.65 -33.62 -32.27
N ILE A 26 31.63 -34.93 -31.99
CA ILE A 26 30.63 -35.55 -31.11
C ILE A 26 30.76 -35.02 -29.67
N LEU A 27 32.00 -34.88 -29.18
CA LEU A 27 32.27 -34.42 -27.83
C LEU A 27 31.90 -32.93 -27.65
N MET A 28 32.22 -32.09 -28.63
CA MET A 28 31.79 -30.69 -28.68
C MET A 28 30.27 -30.55 -28.77
N ALA A 29 29.59 -31.40 -29.56
CA ALA A 29 28.13 -31.42 -29.63
C ALA A 29 27.48 -31.85 -28.30
N GLY A 30 28.06 -32.86 -27.63
CA GLY A 30 27.65 -33.28 -26.29
C GLY A 30 27.82 -32.15 -25.26
N MET A 31 28.98 -31.50 -25.24
CA MET A 31 29.24 -30.38 -24.33
C MET A 31 28.36 -29.16 -24.62
N ALA A 32 28.06 -28.87 -25.89
CA ALA A 32 27.15 -27.79 -26.25
C ALA A 32 25.72 -28.01 -25.72
N ASN A 33 25.24 -29.26 -25.74
CA ASN A 33 23.94 -29.61 -25.15
C ASN A 33 23.94 -29.48 -23.62
N VAL A 34 25.02 -29.91 -22.95
CA VAL A 34 25.18 -29.74 -21.50
C VAL A 34 25.26 -28.26 -21.12
N PHE A 35 26.00 -27.45 -21.88
CA PHE A 35 26.10 -26.01 -21.67
C PHE A 35 24.75 -25.31 -21.85
N LYS A 36 24.03 -25.62 -22.93
CA LYS A 36 22.68 -25.11 -23.19
C LYS A 36 21.71 -25.44 -22.05
N SER A 37 21.73 -26.69 -21.57
CA SER A 37 20.93 -27.11 -20.42
C SER A 37 21.32 -26.34 -19.17
N SER A 38 22.61 -26.19 -18.89
CA SER A 38 23.13 -25.53 -17.68
C SER A 38 22.76 -24.04 -17.65
N VAL A 39 22.89 -23.34 -18.77
CA VAL A 39 22.49 -21.93 -18.90
C VAL A 39 20.98 -21.76 -18.70
N THR A 40 20.17 -22.64 -19.30
CA THR A 40 18.71 -22.61 -19.15
C THR A 40 18.31 -22.81 -17.68
N THR A 41 18.88 -23.82 -17.01
CA THR A 41 18.61 -24.10 -15.60
C THR A 41 19.03 -22.94 -14.69
N LEU A 42 20.19 -22.34 -14.94
CA LEU A 42 20.68 -21.19 -14.17
C LEU A 42 19.76 -19.97 -14.35
N SER A 43 19.35 -19.66 -15.59
CA SER A 43 18.45 -18.53 -15.85
C SER A 43 17.10 -18.72 -15.16
N THR A 44 16.48 -19.89 -15.28
CA THR A 44 15.17 -20.17 -14.68
C THR A 44 15.25 -20.16 -13.15
N SER A 45 16.35 -20.66 -12.58
CA SER A 45 16.56 -20.67 -11.13
C SER A 45 16.80 -19.27 -10.57
N SER A 46 17.60 -18.44 -11.26
CA SER A 46 17.84 -17.04 -10.90
C SER A 46 16.55 -16.22 -10.96
N GLU A 47 15.75 -16.39 -12.01
CA GLU A 47 14.45 -15.72 -12.14
C GLU A 47 13.48 -16.12 -11.03
N GLY A 48 13.40 -17.41 -10.70
CA GLY A 48 12.58 -17.92 -9.60
C GLY A 48 12.97 -17.34 -8.23
N ILE A 49 14.27 -17.21 -7.95
CA ILE A 49 14.76 -16.57 -6.72
C ILE A 49 14.43 -15.06 -6.72
N SER A 50 14.59 -14.38 -7.85
CA SER A 50 14.24 -12.95 -7.95
C SER A 50 12.74 -12.71 -7.72
N SER A 51 11.91 -13.61 -8.25
CA SER A 51 10.45 -13.58 -8.12
C SER A 51 10.06 -13.80 -6.67
N ALA A 52 10.60 -14.84 -6.03
CA ALA A 52 10.39 -15.10 -4.61
C ALA A 52 10.81 -13.94 -3.70
N ARG A 53 11.92 -13.26 -4.01
CA ARG A 53 12.37 -12.08 -3.25
C ARG A 53 11.44 -10.88 -3.43
N ARG A 54 10.99 -10.59 -4.66
CA ARG A 54 10.03 -9.51 -4.93
C ARG A 54 8.70 -9.77 -4.25
N ASN A 55 8.22 -11.01 -4.27
CA ASN A 55 6.96 -11.37 -3.64
C ASN A 55 7.01 -11.22 -2.11
N ARG A 56 8.15 -11.55 -1.46
CA ARG A 56 8.31 -11.30 -0.02
C ARG A 56 8.18 -9.81 0.32
N MET A 57 8.87 -8.93 -0.40
CA MET A 57 8.75 -7.48 -0.19
C MET A 57 7.31 -6.99 -0.43
N SER A 58 6.60 -7.59 -1.38
CA SER A 58 5.21 -7.26 -1.67
C SER A 58 4.27 -7.57 -0.50
N ILE A 59 4.54 -8.66 0.24
CA ILE A 59 3.80 -9.02 1.44
C ILE A 59 4.14 -8.11 2.61
N ASP A 60 5.41 -7.75 2.77
CA ASP A 60 5.84 -6.88 3.87
C ASP A 60 5.15 -5.50 3.78
N LEU A 61 5.13 -4.89 2.59
CA LEU A 61 4.43 -3.62 2.37
C LEU A 61 2.92 -3.75 2.65
N LEU A 62 2.31 -4.84 2.18
CA LEU A 62 0.90 -5.08 2.42
C LEU A 62 0.60 -5.33 3.92
N TYR A 63 1.50 -6.02 4.62
CA TYR A 63 1.42 -6.27 6.06
C TYR A 63 1.45 -4.97 6.85
N ASP A 64 2.35 -4.04 6.50
CA ASP A 64 2.47 -2.75 7.14
C ASP A 64 1.21 -1.89 6.93
N ASP A 65 0.68 -1.83 5.70
CA ASP A 65 -0.56 -1.10 5.44
C ASP A 65 -1.77 -1.72 6.15
N LEU A 66 -1.88 -3.05 6.14
CA LEU A 66 -2.97 -3.73 6.86
C LEU A 66 -2.89 -3.50 8.37
N ASN A 67 -1.69 -3.39 8.95
CA ASN A 67 -1.56 -3.04 10.35
C ASN A 67 -2.09 -1.65 10.66
N HIS A 68 -2.01 -0.72 9.71
CA HIS A 68 -2.56 0.64 9.82
C HIS A 68 -4.03 0.73 9.38
N ALA A 69 -4.63 -0.33 8.84
CA ALA A 69 -6.04 -0.33 8.46
C ALA A 69 -6.94 -0.06 9.69
N GLY A 70 -7.81 0.94 9.58
CA GLY A 70 -8.68 1.38 10.67
C GLY A 70 -8.01 2.33 11.68
N LEU A 71 -6.78 2.80 11.41
CA LEU A 71 -6.14 3.85 12.21
C LEU A 71 -6.89 5.17 12.03
N TYR A 72 -7.58 5.64 13.08
CA TYR A 72 -8.14 7.00 13.12
C TYR A 72 -7.34 7.80 14.15
N LEU A 73 -6.66 8.84 13.67
CA LEU A 73 -5.84 9.77 14.47
C LEU A 73 -6.59 11.04 14.83
N SER A 74 -7.69 11.34 14.12
CA SER A 74 -8.45 12.57 14.32
C SER A 74 -9.20 12.62 15.65
N ASP A 75 -9.86 11.53 16.04
CA ASP A 75 -10.56 11.39 17.32
C ASP A 75 -10.79 9.90 17.61
N LEU A 76 -10.31 9.43 18.77
CA LEU A 76 -10.48 8.06 19.27
C LEU A 76 -11.83 7.85 19.99
N SER A 77 -12.61 8.91 20.20
CA SER A 77 -13.92 8.87 20.87
C SER A 77 -15.09 9.13 19.92
N SER A 78 -14.86 9.91 18.86
CA SER A 78 -15.85 10.19 17.81
C SER A 78 -15.28 9.78 16.44
N PRO A 79 -15.53 8.55 15.97
CA PRO A 79 -14.99 8.10 14.68
C PRO A 79 -15.58 8.95 13.54
N PRO A 80 -14.85 9.06 12.41
CA PRO A 80 -15.37 9.74 11.23
C PRO A 80 -16.69 9.09 10.79
N LYS A 81 -17.63 9.90 10.29
CA LYS A 81 -18.89 9.39 9.77
C LYS A 81 -18.65 8.71 8.42
N LEU A 82 -18.70 7.39 8.41
CA LEU A 82 -18.52 6.58 7.21
C LEU A 82 -19.85 6.28 6.50
N SER A 83 -19.80 6.25 5.18
CA SER A 83 -20.91 5.90 4.30
C SER A 83 -21.11 4.40 4.21
N THR A 84 -22.36 3.97 4.05
CA THR A 84 -22.72 2.57 3.80
C THR A 84 -22.26 2.06 2.42
N THR A 85 -22.04 2.98 1.48
CA THR A 85 -21.50 2.67 0.15
C THR A 85 -19.98 2.47 0.16
N ASN A 86 -19.27 3.14 1.08
CA ASN A 86 -17.81 3.07 1.24
C ASN A 86 -17.48 2.93 2.74
N PRO A 87 -17.60 1.72 3.29
CA PRO A 87 -17.28 1.47 4.70
C PRO A 87 -15.77 1.54 4.96
N ALA A 88 -15.38 1.53 6.24
CA ALA A 88 -13.97 1.63 6.66
C ALA A 88 -13.07 0.55 6.04
N PHE A 89 -13.64 -0.64 5.82
CA PHE A 89 -12.94 -1.79 5.29
C PHE A 89 -13.93 -2.63 4.49
N TYR A 90 -13.57 -2.97 3.27
CA TYR A 90 -14.36 -3.86 2.43
C TYR A 90 -13.55 -4.53 1.34
N ILE A 91 -14.09 -5.65 0.85
CA ILE A 91 -13.53 -6.42 -0.25
C ILE A 91 -14.56 -6.44 -1.37
N ILE A 92 -14.18 -6.05 -2.59
CA ILE A 92 -14.99 -6.31 -3.78
C ILE A 92 -14.42 -7.57 -4.45
N PRO A 93 -15.11 -8.72 -4.35
CA PRO A 93 -14.60 -9.96 -4.90
C PRO A 93 -14.79 -10.05 -6.42
N ASN A 94 -13.88 -10.77 -7.08
CA ASN A 94 -13.93 -11.13 -8.51
C ASN A 94 -14.20 -9.94 -9.45
N VAL A 95 -13.47 -8.83 -9.27
CA VAL A 95 -13.50 -7.69 -10.19
C VAL A 95 -12.74 -8.04 -11.47
N ALA A 96 -13.38 -7.81 -12.63
CA ALA A 96 -12.77 -8.06 -13.93
C ALA A 96 -11.54 -7.16 -14.16
N ILE A 97 -10.47 -7.74 -14.69
CA ILE A 97 -9.23 -7.03 -14.97
C ILE A 97 -9.26 -6.54 -16.41
N THR A 98 -9.33 -5.23 -16.60
CA THR A 98 -9.37 -4.61 -17.94
C THR A 98 -8.08 -4.85 -18.69
N GLY A 99 -8.18 -5.33 -19.93
CA GLY A 99 -7.02 -5.57 -20.81
C GLY A 99 -6.28 -6.88 -20.57
N ALA A 100 -6.80 -7.76 -19.70
CA ALA A 100 -6.23 -9.10 -19.49
C ALA A 100 -6.29 -9.92 -20.79
N GLY A 101 -5.16 -10.47 -21.20
CA GLY A 101 -5.06 -11.43 -22.30
C GLY A 101 -5.51 -12.84 -21.90
N ALA A 102 -5.46 -13.77 -22.86
CA ALA A 102 -5.90 -15.16 -22.65
C ALA A 102 -5.13 -15.90 -21.55
N ASP A 103 -3.85 -15.56 -21.37
CA ASP A 103 -3.01 -16.15 -20.33
C ASP A 103 -3.08 -15.37 -19.01
N ASP A 104 -3.69 -14.18 -18.95
CA ASP A 104 -3.75 -13.30 -17.77
C ASP A 104 -4.92 -13.63 -16.84
N PRO A 105 -4.85 -13.26 -15.54
CA PRO A 105 -6.02 -13.38 -14.67
C PRO A 105 -7.20 -12.58 -15.23
N ALA A 106 -8.34 -13.24 -15.42
CA ALA A 106 -9.56 -12.58 -15.88
C ALA A 106 -10.21 -11.68 -14.80
N ALA A 107 -10.06 -12.07 -13.53
CA ALA A 107 -10.60 -11.35 -12.39
C ALA A 107 -9.75 -11.55 -11.13
N ALA A 108 -9.78 -10.56 -10.25
CA ALA A 108 -9.15 -10.62 -8.93
C ALA A 108 -10.00 -9.82 -7.93
N ASP A 109 -9.76 -10.03 -6.64
CA ASP A 109 -10.44 -9.25 -5.62
C ASP A 109 -9.84 -7.83 -5.56
N GLN A 110 -10.59 -6.90 -5.01
CA GLN A 110 -10.09 -5.58 -4.63
C GLN A 110 -10.29 -5.41 -3.12
N LEU A 111 -9.24 -4.99 -2.44
CA LEU A 111 -9.27 -4.74 -1.01
C LEU A 111 -9.21 -3.24 -0.77
N PHE A 112 -10.11 -2.72 0.05
CA PHE A 112 -10.21 -1.32 0.40
C PHE A 112 -10.16 -1.16 1.91
N PHE A 113 -9.39 -0.20 2.39
CA PHE A 113 -9.41 0.19 3.78
C PHE A 113 -9.06 1.66 4.00
N TYR A 114 -9.66 2.20 5.02
CA TYR A 114 -9.45 3.55 5.51
C TYR A 114 -8.26 3.59 6.47
N LEU A 115 -7.46 4.66 6.38
CA LEU A 115 -6.45 5.01 7.37
C LEU A 115 -6.21 6.53 7.39
N ASP A 116 -5.83 7.04 8.55
CA ASP A 116 -5.19 8.34 8.67
C ASP A 116 -3.67 8.16 8.51
N GLU A 117 -3.03 8.94 7.63
CA GLU A 117 -1.61 8.77 7.29
C GLU A 117 -0.77 9.84 8.03
N PRO A 118 -0.01 9.48 9.08
CA PRO A 118 0.89 10.43 9.74
C PRO A 118 2.02 10.84 8.79
N LEU A 119 2.40 12.13 8.83
CA LEU A 119 3.58 12.60 8.13
C LEU A 119 4.85 12.13 8.85
N PRO A 120 5.97 11.90 8.14
CA PRO A 120 7.18 11.29 8.70
C PRO A 120 8.03 12.26 9.53
N PHE A 121 7.46 13.38 10.00
CA PHE A 121 8.17 14.40 10.75
C PHE A 121 7.26 15.08 11.78
N GLU A 122 7.90 15.75 12.73
CA GLU A 122 7.23 16.56 13.73
C GLU A 122 7.74 17.99 13.61
N GLY A 123 6.80 18.93 13.63
CA GLY A 123 7.12 20.35 13.75
C GLY A 123 7.21 20.76 15.22
N THR A 124 7.78 21.92 15.47
CA THR A 124 7.73 22.56 16.79
C THR A 124 6.99 23.88 16.67
N LEU A 125 6.06 24.14 17.58
CA LEU A 125 5.34 25.40 17.65
C LEU A 125 6.35 26.53 17.90
N SER A 126 6.55 27.37 16.90
CA SER A 126 7.52 28.46 17.01
C SER A 126 6.90 29.70 17.62
N GLY A 127 7.63 30.25 18.59
CA GLY A 127 7.36 31.52 19.23
C GLY A 127 8.05 32.66 18.49
N THR A 128 7.80 32.84 17.20
CA THR A 128 8.38 33.98 16.48
C THR A 128 7.34 34.60 15.58
N GLY A 129 6.86 35.76 16.02
CA GLY A 129 6.35 36.75 15.10
C GLY A 129 7.41 37.07 14.06
N GLY A 130 7.00 37.11 12.80
CA GLY A 130 7.85 37.62 11.75
C GLY A 130 8.31 39.03 12.11
N ALA A 131 9.62 39.28 12.00
CA ALA A 131 10.16 40.62 11.97
C ALA A 131 9.64 41.32 10.70
N GLY A 132 8.44 41.90 10.79
CA GLY A 132 7.77 42.66 9.76
C GLY A 132 6.87 43.68 10.43
N ALA A 133 7.12 44.94 10.16
CA ALA A 133 6.54 46.08 10.86
C ALA A 133 5.02 46.00 11.05
N GLY A 134 4.59 46.11 12.32
CA GLY A 134 3.29 46.64 12.73
C GLY A 134 2.06 46.13 11.97
N LYS A 135 1.38 45.15 12.58
CA LYS A 135 0.00 44.63 12.36
C LYS A 135 0.00 43.15 11.96
N ASN A 136 -0.74 42.37 12.74
CA ASN A 136 -1.14 40.96 12.50
C ASN A 136 -0.15 39.87 12.97
N LEU A 137 0.14 39.84 14.27
CA LEU A 137 0.71 38.67 14.93
C LEU A 137 -0.30 38.18 15.99
N ALA A 138 -0.64 36.88 15.96
CA ALA A 138 -1.49 36.21 16.94
C ALA A 138 -1.07 36.58 18.37
N ARG A 139 -2.00 37.10 19.16
CA ARG A 139 -1.71 37.59 20.52
C ARG A 139 -1.58 36.42 21.48
N ASN A 140 -0.55 36.40 22.31
CA ASN A 140 -0.42 35.43 23.40
C ASN A 140 -1.37 35.78 24.58
N ALA A 141 -1.46 34.90 25.59
CA ALA A 141 -2.39 35.09 26.72
C ALA A 141 -2.17 36.42 27.46
N ALA A 142 -0.91 36.82 27.63
CA ALA A 142 -0.56 38.07 28.29
C ALA A 142 -0.96 39.29 27.43
N GLU A 143 -0.79 39.22 26.11
CA GLU A 143 -1.15 40.29 25.17
C GLU A 143 -2.66 40.46 25.01
N LEU A 144 -3.45 39.38 25.09
CA LEU A 144 -4.92 39.45 25.10
C LEU A 144 -5.44 40.13 26.37
N VAL A 145 -4.86 39.78 27.53
CA VAL A 145 -5.20 40.40 28.81
C VAL A 145 -4.78 41.87 28.84
N LEU A 146 -3.61 42.21 28.29
CA LEU A 146 -3.12 43.59 28.23
C LEU A 146 -3.90 44.47 27.25
N ALA A 147 -4.40 43.89 26.15
CA ALA A 147 -5.14 44.62 25.12
C ALA A 147 -6.62 44.85 25.49
N GLY A 148 -7.21 44.02 26.36
CA GLY A 148 -8.63 44.14 26.74
C GLY A 148 -9.61 43.92 25.58
N VAL A 149 -9.18 43.19 24.54
CA VAL A 149 -9.97 42.93 23.32
C VAL A 149 -10.28 41.43 23.21
N ALA A 150 -11.46 41.10 22.68
CA ALA A 150 -11.82 39.73 22.37
C ALA A 150 -10.84 39.08 21.38
N PRO A 151 -10.67 37.74 21.42
CA PRO A 151 -9.90 37.02 20.41
C PRO A 151 -10.46 37.24 19.00
N ASP A 152 -9.60 37.55 18.03
CA ASP A 152 -9.94 37.61 16.61
C ASP A 152 -9.63 36.24 16.00
N PRO A 153 -10.64 35.46 15.56
CA PRO A 153 -10.42 34.13 14.99
C PRO A 153 -9.50 34.11 13.77
N ALA A 154 -9.42 35.20 12.99
CA ALA A 154 -8.58 35.29 11.80
C ALA A 154 -7.09 35.46 12.14
N ILE A 155 -6.78 36.06 13.29
CA ILE A 155 -5.41 36.36 13.71
C ILE A 155 -4.94 35.38 14.78
N ASP A 156 -5.79 35.07 15.76
CA ASP A 156 -5.44 34.30 16.95
C ASP A 156 -5.50 32.77 16.73
N SER A 157 -6.04 32.32 15.59
CA SER A 157 -6.00 30.92 15.11
C SER A 157 -4.87 30.64 14.12
N THR A 158 -3.92 31.56 13.98
CA THR A 158 -2.78 31.44 13.08
C THR A 158 -1.53 31.00 13.85
N PHE A 159 -0.92 29.91 13.41
CA PHE A 159 0.22 29.27 14.06
C PHE A 159 1.41 29.22 13.11
N THR A 160 2.60 29.51 13.64
CA THR A 160 3.86 29.33 12.91
C THR A 160 4.58 28.12 13.47
N ILE A 161 4.85 27.14 12.63
CA ILE A 161 5.42 25.86 13.01
C ILE A 161 6.74 25.70 12.28
N ASP A 162 7.80 25.46 13.04
CA ASP A 162 9.10 25.13 12.49
C ASP A 162 9.14 23.63 12.18
N CYS A 163 9.24 23.28 10.91
CA CYS A 163 9.32 21.90 10.45
C CYS A 163 10.76 21.40 10.32
N LYS A 164 11.76 22.20 10.71
CA LYS A 164 13.21 21.91 10.65
C LYS A 164 13.79 21.77 9.23
N ASP A 165 12.96 21.47 8.24
CA ASP A 165 13.31 21.38 6.82
C ASP A 165 12.23 22.03 5.94
N ALA A 166 12.66 22.73 4.88
CA ALA A 166 11.79 23.32 3.89
C ALA A 166 11.00 22.25 3.09
N SER A 167 11.57 21.05 2.88
CA SER A 167 10.85 19.97 2.21
C SER A 167 9.66 19.49 3.05
N TYR A 168 9.82 19.42 4.37
CA TYR A 168 8.76 19.02 5.29
C TYR A 168 7.67 20.07 5.38
N ALA A 169 8.04 21.35 5.47
CA ALA A 169 7.07 22.44 5.43
C ALA A 169 6.22 22.41 4.13
N ALA A 170 6.85 22.11 2.99
CA ALA A 170 6.15 22.00 1.70
C ALA A 170 5.23 20.78 1.56
N MET A 171 5.36 19.76 2.42
CA MET A 171 4.46 18.59 2.40
C MET A 171 3.07 18.89 2.94
N ILE A 172 2.92 19.92 3.79
CA ILE A 172 1.66 20.23 4.47
C ILE A 172 0.75 21.01 3.52
N LYS A 173 -0.52 20.59 3.47
CA LYS A 173 -1.54 21.16 2.58
C LYS A 173 -2.80 21.51 3.36
N GLN A 174 -3.66 22.32 2.73
CA GLN A 174 -5.01 22.56 3.24
C GLN A 174 -5.74 21.23 3.50
N GLY A 175 -6.50 21.16 4.59
CA GLY A 175 -7.26 19.98 4.98
C GLY A 175 -6.46 18.89 5.69
N TYR A 176 -5.14 19.04 5.83
CA TYR A 176 -4.36 18.17 6.70
C TYR A 176 -4.73 18.44 8.15
N SER A 177 -4.62 17.42 8.98
CA SER A 177 -4.90 17.54 10.39
C SER A 177 -3.63 17.80 11.18
N VAL A 178 -3.78 18.54 12.27
CA VAL A 178 -2.73 19.03 13.14
C VAL A 178 -3.06 18.61 14.56
N VAL A 179 -2.13 17.97 15.25
CA VAL A 179 -2.25 17.62 16.67
C VAL A 179 -1.20 18.36 17.46
N PHE A 180 -1.63 19.14 18.44
CA PHE A 180 -0.73 19.73 19.42
C PHE A 180 -0.52 18.74 20.57
N LYS A 181 0.72 18.30 20.79
CA LYS A 181 1.01 17.28 21.81
C LYS A 181 0.86 17.77 23.25
N ASP A 182 0.83 19.08 23.47
CA ASP A 182 0.67 19.66 24.81
C ASP A 182 -0.73 19.48 25.38
N ALA A 183 -1.76 19.58 24.55
CA ALA A 183 -3.16 19.42 24.93
C ALA A 183 -3.82 18.18 24.31
N TRP A 184 -3.15 17.47 23.40
CA TRP A 184 -3.72 16.38 22.59
C TRP A 184 -4.99 16.79 21.84
N GLU A 185 -5.02 18.04 21.37
CA GLU A 185 -6.14 18.59 20.60
C GLU A 185 -5.86 18.50 19.10
N THR A 186 -6.88 18.12 18.34
CA THR A 186 -6.80 17.94 16.89
C THR A 186 -7.57 19.03 16.15
N PHE A 187 -6.93 19.63 15.15
CA PHE A 187 -7.52 20.64 14.27
C PHE A 187 -7.22 20.36 12.80
N PHE A 188 -7.79 21.17 11.91
CA PHE A 188 -7.51 21.11 10.48
C PHE A 188 -6.86 22.39 9.98
N VAL A 189 -5.92 22.24 9.04
CA VAL A 189 -5.32 23.34 8.29
C VAL A 189 -6.38 23.96 7.38
N GLN A 190 -6.70 25.22 7.64
CA GLN A 190 -7.56 26.06 6.81
C GLN A 190 -6.74 26.90 5.84
N GLY A 191 -7.22 26.99 4.60
CA GLY A 191 -6.52 27.67 3.52
C GLY A 191 -5.18 27.02 3.16
N ALA A 192 -4.49 27.59 2.18
CA ALA A 192 -3.15 27.16 1.80
C ALA A 192 -2.12 27.63 2.85
N PRO A 193 -1.25 26.73 3.36
CA PRO A 193 -0.15 27.13 4.24
C PRO A 193 0.76 28.15 3.57
N THR A 194 1.24 29.14 4.34
CA THR A 194 2.25 30.09 3.87
C THR A 194 3.63 29.60 4.31
N LEU A 195 4.52 29.35 3.34
CA LEU A 195 5.85 28.80 3.59
C LEU A 195 6.89 29.91 3.71
N SER A 196 7.82 29.76 4.66
CA SER A 196 9.00 30.62 4.84
C SER A 196 10.20 29.76 5.26
N GLY A 197 10.93 29.23 4.27
CA GLY A 197 12.03 28.29 4.51
C GLY A 197 11.52 27.01 5.19
N ALA A 198 12.11 26.66 6.33
CA ALA A 198 11.71 25.51 7.15
C ALA A 198 10.46 25.78 8.02
N SER A 199 10.00 27.03 8.10
CA SER A 199 8.81 27.39 8.86
C SER A 199 7.58 27.48 7.95
N LEU A 200 6.43 27.11 8.48
CA LEU A 200 5.13 27.33 7.84
C LEU A 200 4.20 28.09 8.78
N THR A 201 3.34 28.91 8.19
CA THR A 201 2.25 29.58 8.87
C THR A 201 0.93 28.98 8.39
N ILE A 202 0.13 28.48 9.33
CA ILE A 202 -1.18 27.87 9.08
C ILE A 202 -2.26 28.56 9.88
N GLN A 203 -3.45 28.62 9.31
CA GLN A 203 -4.65 28.94 10.04
C GLN A 203 -5.36 27.63 10.41
N LEU A 204 -5.87 27.54 11.63
CA LEU A 204 -6.63 26.38 12.07
C LEU A 204 -8.13 26.63 12.05
N GLY A 205 -8.90 25.56 11.89
CA GLY A 205 -10.33 25.56 12.15
C GLY A 205 -10.99 24.24 11.81
N ALA A 206 -12.30 24.28 11.50
CA ALA A 206 -13.08 23.10 11.16
C ALA A 206 -12.60 22.45 9.85
N SER A 207 -12.86 21.14 9.73
CA SER A 207 -12.53 20.39 8.52
C SER A 207 -13.20 21.00 7.28
N PRO A 208 -12.47 21.22 6.18
CA PRO A 208 -13.05 21.62 4.91
C PRO A 208 -13.77 20.46 4.19
N THR A 209 -13.66 19.23 4.67
CA THR A 209 -14.25 18.03 4.04
C THR A 209 -15.45 17.52 4.84
N VAL A 210 -16.58 17.33 4.16
CA VAL A 210 -17.93 17.11 4.73
C VAL A 210 -18.10 15.75 5.47
N GLY A 211 -17.05 14.93 5.59
CA GLY A 211 -17.11 13.58 6.21
C GLY A 211 -16.11 13.32 7.34
N THR A 212 -15.18 14.22 7.62
CA THR A 212 -14.19 14.07 8.70
C THR A 212 -14.66 14.84 9.94
N THR A 213 -15.71 14.34 10.58
CA THR A 213 -16.21 14.92 11.83
C THR A 213 -15.45 14.33 13.01
N GLY A 214 -14.35 14.97 13.39
CA GLY A 214 -13.79 14.92 14.75
C GLY A 214 -14.19 16.21 15.47
N THR A 215 -14.43 16.14 16.78
CA THR A 215 -14.85 17.31 17.58
C THR A 215 -13.71 18.30 17.79
N GLY A 216 -13.28 19.00 16.73
CA GLY A 216 -12.67 20.31 16.93
C GLY A 216 -13.75 21.22 17.51
N PRO A 217 -13.55 21.90 18.66
CA PRO A 217 -14.47 22.94 19.11
C PRO A 217 -14.76 23.90 17.95
N SER A 218 -15.95 24.53 17.95
CA SER A 218 -16.46 25.48 16.94
C SER A 218 -15.56 26.70 16.66
N GLY A 219 -14.36 26.76 17.24
CA GLY A 219 -13.26 27.63 16.88
C GLY A 219 -11.96 26.98 17.33
N ALA A 220 -10.89 27.16 16.53
CA ALA A 220 -9.56 26.77 16.97
C ALA A 220 -9.20 27.53 18.27
N PRO A 221 -8.55 26.89 19.24
CA PRO A 221 -8.07 27.55 20.44
C PRO A 221 -7.11 28.67 20.03
N PRO A 222 -7.10 29.80 20.76
CA PRO A 222 -6.12 30.83 20.50
C PRO A 222 -4.72 30.26 20.77
N LYS A 223 -3.72 30.69 19.99
CA LYS A 223 -2.30 30.33 20.19
C LYS A 223 -1.84 30.44 21.65
N ALA A 224 -2.41 31.38 22.38
CA ALA A 224 -2.26 31.60 23.81
C ALA A 224 -2.47 30.37 24.72
N LYS A 225 -3.20 29.35 24.28
CA LYS A 225 -3.45 28.12 25.04
C LYS A 225 -2.37 27.06 24.88
N HIS A 226 -1.44 27.23 23.95
CA HIS A 226 -0.39 26.26 23.66
C HIS A 226 0.98 26.73 24.16
N ILE A 227 1.80 25.78 24.58
CA ILE A 227 3.16 26.04 25.08
C ILE A 227 4.08 26.23 23.88
N LEU A 228 4.79 27.35 23.81
CA LEU A 228 5.80 27.56 22.76
C LEU A 228 6.90 26.49 22.84
N GLY A 229 7.32 26.00 21.68
CA GLY A 229 8.24 24.87 21.57
C GLY A 229 7.57 23.50 21.73
N SER A 230 6.25 23.43 21.89
CA SER A 230 5.54 22.14 21.89
C SER A 230 5.64 21.47 20.53
N ASP A 231 5.74 20.14 20.54
CA ASP A 231 5.75 19.34 19.33
C ASP A 231 4.35 19.33 18.69
N VAL A 232 4.35 19.42 17.36
CA VAL A 232 3.15 19.42 16.53
C VAL A 232 3.26 18.30 15.51
N LEU A 233 2.25 17.44 15.51
CA LEU A 233 2.11 16.35 14.55
C LEU A 233 1.20 16.77 13.42
N PHE A 234 1.50 16.28 12.23
CA PHE A 234 0.65 16.43 11.05
C PHE A 234 0.30 15.06 10.50
N PHE A 235 -0.94 14.93 10.02
CA PHE A 235 -1.35 13.73 9.29
C PHE A 235 -2.33 14.08 8.19
N ARG A 236 -2.38 13.23 7.16
CA ARG A 236 -3.40 13.29 6.11
C ARG A 236 -4.62 12.53 6.62
N PRO A 237 -5.72 13.22 6.95
CA PRO A 237 -6.90 12.53 7.40
C PRO A 237 -7.55 11.79 6.22
N ALA A 238 -8.33 10.77 6.53
CA ALA A 238 -9.28 10.14 5.64
C ALA A 238 -8.68 9.68 4.31
N GLN A 239 -7.60 8.91 4.39
CA GLN A 239 -7.05 8.23 3.23
C GLN A 239 -7.74 6.87 3.07
N VAL A 240 -7.93 6.46 1.82
CA VAL A 240 -8.36 5.12 1.46
C VAL A 240 -7.27 4.51 0.62
N VAL A 241 -6.85 3.30 0.98
CA VAL A 241 -5.93 2.50 0.21
C VAL A 241 -6.71 1.40 -0.49
N ARG A 242 -6.43 1.20 -1.78
CA ARG A 242 -6.97 0.10 -2.58
C ARG A 242 -5.84 -0.77 -3.10
N TYR A 243 -5.91 -2.06 -2.79
CA TYR A 243 -5.13 -3.08 -3.48
C TYR A 243 -5.98 -3.70 -4.60
N SER A 244 -5.45 -3.68 -5.82
CA SER A 244 -6.13 -4.25 -6.99
C SER A 244 -5.13 -4.76 -8.03
N VAL A 245 -5.53 -5.74 -8.84
CA VAL A 245 -4.72 -6.19 -9.97
C VAL A 245 -5.06 -5.35 -11.20
N LYS A 246 -4.06 -4.73 -11.81
CA LYS A 246 -4.19 -3.93 -13.04
C LYS A 246 -3.15 -4.34 -14.07
N MET A 247 -3.50 -4.26 -15.35
CA MET A 247 -2.54 -4.39 -16.43
C MET A 247 -1.69 -3.13 -16.54
N LYS A 248 -0.36 -3.27 -16.48
CA LYS A 248 0.60 -2.17 -16.61
C LYS A 248 1.48 -2.36 -17.83
N LEU A 249 1.60 -1.31 -18.62
CA LEU A 249 2.43 -1.27 -19.81
C LEU A 249 3.84 -0.81 -19.41
N PHE A 250 4.77 -1.75 -19.25
CA PHE A 250 6.20 -1.43 -19.02
C PHE A 250 7.03 -1.50 -20.29
N ASP A 251 6.52 -2.20 -21.30
CA ASP A 251 7.19 -2.37 -22.59
C ASP A 251 6.26 -1.88 -23.70
N PRO A 252 6.65 -0.83 -24.45
CA PRO A 252 5.86 -0.34 -25.58
C PRO A 252 5.68 -1.39 -26.70
N GLN A 253 6.44 -2.50 -26.69
CA GLN A 253 6.30 -3.60 -27.64
C GLN A 253 5.31 -4.69 -27.19
N LYS A 254 4.94 -4.75 -25.91
CA LYS A 254 3.88 -5.64 -25.40
C LYS A 254 2.57 -4.89 -25.24
N ALA A 255 1.76 -4.92 -26.30
CA ALA A 255 0.48 -4.18 -26.37
C ALA A 255 -0.53 -4.52 -25.25
N THR A 256 -0.45 -5.70 -24.64
CA THR A 256 -1.39 -6.16 -23.60
C THR A 256 -0.96 -5.82 -22.16
N GLY A 257 0.29 -5.39 -21.92
CA GLY A 257 0.81 -5.11 -20.58
C GLY A 257 1.09 -6.35 -19.72
N VAL A 258 1.45 -6.14 -18.45
CA VAL A 258 1.73 -7.17 -17.45
C VAL A 258 0.77 -7.00 -16.26
N PRO A 259 0.13 -8.07 -15.76
CA PRO A 259 -0.74 -7.98 -14.60
C PRO A 259 0.09 -7.69 -13.34
N CYS A 260 -0.25 -6.62 -12.65
CA CYS A 260 0.46 -6.16 -11.45
C CYS A 260 -0.51 -5.95 -10.29
N LEU A 261 -0.09 -6.32 -9.09
CA LEU A 261 -0.75 -5.85 -7.87
C LEU A 261 -0.35 -4.40 -7.66
N VAL A 262 -1.34 -3.53 -7.61
CA VAL A 262 -1.19 -2.09 -7.49
C VAL A 262 -1.83 -1.64 -6.19
N ARG A 263 -1.10 -0.81 -5.45
CA ARG A 263 -1.60 -0.05 -4.32
C ARG A 263 -1.93 1.36 -4.82
N ASP A 264 -3.21 1.66 -4.86
CA ASP A 264 -3.71 3.00 -5.05
C ASP A 264 -3.98 3.64 -3.70
N GLN A 265 -3.80 4.95 -3.62
CA GLN A 265 -4.21 5.75 -2.48
C GLN A 265 -5.06 6.91 -2.98
N GLY A 266 -6.04 7.33 -2.18
CA GLY A 266 -6.91 8.45 -2.49
C GLY A 266 -7.56 8.99 -1.23
N THR A 267 -8.21 10.14 -1.35
CA THR A 267 -8.99 10.72 -0.25
C THR A 267 -10.35 10.03 -0.18
N TYR A 268 -10.83 9.80 1.04
CA TYR A 268 -12.15 9.27 1.31
C TYR A 268 -13.24 10.21 0.79
N ASP A 269 -14.17 9.66 0.03
CA ASP A 269 -15.40 10.33 -0.39
C ASP A 269 -16.57 9.35 -0.21
N ALA A 270 -17.68 9.84 0.36
CA ALA A 270 -18.89 9.06 0.56
C ALA A 270 -19.51 8.58 -0.77
N THR A 271 -19.24 9.27 -1.88
CA THR A 271 -19.75 8.96 -3.22
C THR A 271 -18.97 7.87 -3.93
N GLY A 272 -17.69 7.66 -3.59
CA GLY A 272 -16.84 6.67 -4.25
C GLY A 272 -15.37 6.82 -3.89
N PHE A 273 -14.57 5.78 -4.17
CA PHE A 273 -13.12 5.88 -4.12
C PHE A 273 -12.58 6.45 -5.43
N VAL A 274 -11.82 7.55 -5.35
CA VAL A 274 -11.05 8.10 -6.47
C VAL A 274 -9.57 8.01 -6.14
N ALA A 275 -8.83 7.23 -6.94
CA ALA A 275 -7.38 7.09 -6.78
C ALA A 275 -6.64 8.36 -7.20
N ASP A 276 -5.68 8.79 -6.40
CA ASP A 276 -4.68 9.78 -6.80
C ASP A 276 -3.59 9.08 -7.62
N ALA A 277 -3.53 9.42 -8.92
CA ALA A 277 -2.57 8.85 -9.84
C ALA A 277 -1.11 9.12 -9.43
N ALA A 278 -0.84 10.19 -8.66
CA ALA A 278 0.51 10.50 -8.18
C ALA A 278 0.95 9.59 -7.01
N GLN A 279 0.01 8.89 -6.37
CA GLN A 279 0.28 8.00 -5.23
C GLN A 279 0.14 6.52 -5.58
N GLU A 280 -0.09 6.20 -6.85
CA GLU A 280 -0.15 4.82 -7.32
C GLU A 280 1.25 4.17 -7.22
N SER A 281 1.32 2.97 -6.66
CA SER A 281 2.55 2.19 -6.58
C SER A 281 2.32 0.74 -6.99
N ILE A 282 3.31 0.18 -7.68
CA ILE A 282 3.31 -1.24 -8.09
C ILE A 282 3.96 -2.05 -6.98
N VAL A 283 3.21 -3.02 -6.47
CA VAL A 283 3.59 -3.84 -5.31
C VAL A 283 4.17 -5.18 -5.75
N ALA A 284 3.56 -5.81 -6.76
CA ALA A 284 4.06 -7.04 -7.36
C ALA A 284 3.76 -7.08 -8.86
N GLU A 285 4.66 -7.71 -9.63
CA GLU A 285 4.52 -7.95 -11.06
C GLU A 285 4.15 -9.41 -11.33
N ASN A 286 3.60 -9.69 -12.52
CA ASN A 286 3.20 -11.03 -12.95
C ASN A 286 2.26 -11.72 -11.96
N VAL A 287 1.26 -10.97 -11.50
CA VAL A 287 0.24 -11.50 -10.59
C VAL A 287 -0.77 -12.33 -11.38
N ALA A 288 -0.94 -13.58 -10.97
CA ALA A 288 -1.90 -14.52 -11.54
C ALA A 288 -3.18 -14.63 -10.70
N GLY A 289 -3.19 -14.10 -9.47
CA GLY A 289 -4.37 -14.04 -8.65
C GLY A 289 -4.16 -13.23 -7.38
N PHE A 290 -5.20 -12.56 -6.93
CA PHE A 290 -5.25 -11.89 -5.63
C PHE A 290 -6.62 -12.16 -5.01
N LYS A 291 -6.60 -12.74 -3.82
CA LYS A 291 -7.79 -13.15 -3.07
C LYS A 291 -7.74 -12.68 -1.63
N ALA A 292 -8.89 -12.21 -1.13
CA ALA A 292 -9.03 -11.73 0.22
C ALA A 292 -10.15 -12.46 0.97
N TYR A 293 -9.84 -12.88 2.19
CA TYR A 293 -10.75 -13.62 3.06
C TYR A 293 -10.76 -13.01 4.44
N LEU A 294 -11.88 -13.17 5.14
CA LEU A 294 -12.08 -12.67 6.49
C LEU A 294 -12.53 -13.80 7.42
N SER A 295 -12.14 -13.73 8.69
CA SER A 295 -12.58 -14.69 9.70
C SER A 295 -12.82 -14.00 11.03
N ALA A 296 -14.02 -14.16 11.57
CA ALA A 296 -14.42 -13.70 12.90
C ALA A 296 -14.38 -14.82 13.96
N ASP A 297 -14.08 -16.06 13.56
CA ASP A 297 -14.07 -17.27 14.39
C ASP A 297 -12.64 -17.79 14.68
N SER A 298 -11.65 -16.90 14.67
CA SER A 298 -10.23 -17.23 14.91
C SER A 298 -9.62 -18.18 13.86
N GLY A 299 -10.09 -18.09 12.61
CA GLY A 299 -9.52 -18.79 11.45
C GLY A 299 -10.08 -20.20 11.24
N GLN A 300 -11.14 -20.60 11.96
CA GLN A 300 -11.79 -21.90 11.78
C GLN A 300 -12.52 -21.96 10.44
N THR A 301 -13.17 -20.86 10.06
CA THR A 301 -13.78 -20.69 8.74
C THR A 301 -13.40 -19.34 8.13
N TRP A 302 -13.40 -19.29 6.79
CA TRP A 302 -12.98 -18.13 6.03
C TRP A 302 -14.12 -17.67 5.12
N ALA A 303 -14.64 -16.48 5.38
CA ALA A 303 -15.65 -15.86 4.53
C ALA A 303 -15.11 -15.69 3.11
N GLY A 304 -15.86 -16.18 2.12
CA GLY A 304 -15.49 -16.19 0.70
C GLY A 304 -14.66 -17.38 0.25
N TYR A 305 -14.18 -18.24 1.16
CA TYR A 305 -13.35 -19.38 0.78
C TYR A 305 -14.17 -20.45 0.05
N GLY A 306 -13.72 -20.82 -1.15
CA GLY A 306 -14.43 -21.77 -2.01
C GLY A 306 -15.78 -21.24 -2.56
N LYS A 307 -16.03 -19.93 -2.46
CA LYS A 307 -17.24 -19.26 -2.96
C LYS A 307 -16.91 -18.29 -4.09
N THR A 308 -17.85 -18.13 -5.02
CA THR A 308 -17.73 -17.19 -6.14
C THR A 308 -18.69 -16.03 -5.93
N TYR A 309 -18.21 -15.01 -5.23
CA TYR A 309 -18.92 -13.75 -5.00
C TYR A 309 -18.47 -12.68 -5.99
N THR A 310 -19.36 -11.79 -6.42
CA THR A 310 -19.01 -10.74 -7.39
C THR A 310 -19.61 -9.39 -7.01
N GLY A 311 -18.80 -8.33 -7.05
CA GLY A 311 -19.26 -6.96 -6.88
C GLY A 311 -19.63 -6.58 -5.44
N LEU A 312 -19.97 -5.30 -5.24
CA LEU A 312 -20.22 -4.76 -3.90
C LEU A 312 -21.54 -5.28 -3.29
N ALA A 313 -22.65 -5.25 -4.05
CA ALA A 313 -23.95 -5.64 -3.51
C ALA A 313 -24.05 -7.16 -3.24
N ALA A 314 -23.84 -7.98 -4.27
CA ALA A 314 -23.97 -9.44 -4.15
C ALA A 314 -22.76 -10.10 -3.48
N GLY A 315 -21.55 -9.54 -3.66
CA GLY A 315 -20.35 -10.14 -3.15
C GLY A 315 -19.97 -9.68 -1.75
N TRP A 316 -19.76 -8.37 -1.54
CA TRP A 316 -19.43 -7.84 -0.22
C TRP A 316 -20.62 -7.88 0.73
N ASN A 317 -21.69 -7.15 0.40
CA ASN A 317 -22.80 -6.90 1.32
C ASN A 317 -23.61 -8.15 1.64
N ASN A 318 -23.99 -8.92 0.62
CA ASN A 318 -24.85 -10.10 0.81
C ASN A 318 -24.06 -11.43 0.87
N GLY A 319 -22.76 -11.41 0.60
CA GLY A 319 -21.89 -12.59 0.62
C GLY A 319 -20.97 -12.58 1.83
N LEU A 320 -19.84 -11.89 1.70
CA LEU A 320 -18.76 -11.88 2.69
C LEU A 320 -19.22 -11.37 4.07
N ARG A 321 -19.98 -10.28 4.14
CA ARG A 321 -20.52 -9.76 5.41
C ARG A 321 -21.50 -10.74 6.06
N ALA A 322 -22.38 -11.37 5.28
CA ALA A 322 -23.35 -12.32 5.80
C ALA A 322 -22.67 -13.57 6.39
N GLU A 323 -21.60 -14.06 5.74
CA GLU A 323 -20.78 -15.15 6.27
C GLU A 323 -20.07 -14.75 7.56
N LEU A 324 -19.52 -13.53 7.63
CA LEU A 324 -18.92 -12.99 8.87
C LEU A 324 -19.94 -12.87 10.02
N ASP A 325 -21.13 -12.35 9.75
CA ASP A 325 -22.20 -12.23 10.75
C ASP A 325 -22.63 -13.61 11.26
N THR A 326 -22.66 -14.62 10.39
CA THR A 326 -22.92 -16.02 10.77
C THR A 326 -21.82 -16.60 11.66
N GLN A 327 -20.55 -16.31 11.36
CA GLN A 327 -19.42 -16.72 12.19
C GLN A 327 -19.50 -16.09 13.57
N LEU A 328 -19.82 -14.80 13.66
CA LEU A 328 -19.96 -14.07 14.92
C LEU A 328 -21.08 -14.64 15.80
N ALA A 329 -22.25 -14.89 15.22
CA ALA A 329 -23.38 -15.50 15.90
C ALA A 329 -23.02 -16.90 16.44
N SER A 330 -22.29 -17.68 15.66
CA SER A 330 -21.86 -19.04 16.01
C SER A 330 -20.75 -19.06 17.07
N ALA A 331 -19.87 -18.05 17.07
CA ALA A 331 -18.80 -17.88 18.05
C ALA A 331 -19.30 -17.40 19.44
N GLY A 332 -20.60 -17.14 19.60
CA GLY A 332 -21.21 -16.77 20.88
C GLY A 332 -20.90 -15.34 21.35
N ARG A 333 -20.45 -14.46 20.46
CA ARG A 333 -20.15 -13.05 20.79
C ARG A 333 -21.41 -12.19 20.74
N GLN A 334 -22.18 -12.21 21.83
CA GLN A 334 -23.52 -11.59 21.88
C GLN A 334 -23.52 -10.08 21.62
N ASP A 335 -22.43 -9.37 21.88
CA ASP A 335 -22.33 -7.91 21.70
C ASP A 335 -22.05 -7.50 20.24
N TYR A 336 -21.66 -8.45 19.38
CA TYR A 336 -21.22 -8.22 18.01
C TYR A 336 -21.98 -9.11 17.03
N GLN A 337 -23.26 -8.80 16.79
CA GLN A 337 -24.14 -9.69 16.01
C GLN A 337 -24.20 -9.38 14.52
N THR A 338 -23.85 -8.15 14.11
CA THR A 338 -23.87 -7.80 12.69
C THR A 338 -22.87 -6.70 12.35
N THR A 339 -22.24 -6.85 11.19
CA THR A 339 -21.49 -5.80 10.52
C THR A 339 -22.42 -4.82 9.81
N GLN A 340 -23.64 -5.21 9.42
CA GLN A 340 -24.55 -4.43 8.60
C GLN A 340 -25.04 -3.16 9.32
N GLY A 341 -24.98 -2.01 8.63
CA GLY A 341 -25.36 -0.71 9.20
C GLY A 341 -24.37 -0.15 10.22
N ARG A 342 -23.25 -0.83 10.47
CA ARG A 342 -22.11 -0.39 11.29
C ARG A 342 -20.88 -0.26 10.40
N GLU A 343 -20.67 0.88 9.76
CA GLU A 343 -19.62 1.01 8.73
C GLU A 343 -18.20 1.15 9.30
N ASP A 344 -18.10 1.26 10.63
CA ASP A 344 -16.90 1.18 11.45
C ASP A 344 -16.79 -0.16 12.21
N TRP A 345 -17.52 -1.20 11.79
CA TRP A 345 -17.58 -2.53 12.45
C TRP A 345 -16.20 -3.11 12.80
N ILE A 346 -15.16 -2.82 12.03
CA ILE A 346 -13.79 -3.27 12.28
C ILE A 346 -13.27 -2.87 13.66
N ARG A 347 -13.77 -1.77 14.25
CA ARG A 347 -13.38 -1.34 15.60
C ARG A 347 -13.96 -2.22 16.69
N SER A 348 -15.17 -2.71 16.46
CA SER A 348 -15.89 -3.52 17.44
C SER A 348 -15.51 -5.00 17.33
N ILE A 349 -15.14 -5.44 16.13
CA ILE A 349 -15.04 -6.86 15.82
C ILE A 349 -13.59 -7.19 15.46
N PRO A 350 -12.87 -7.95 16.29
CA PRO A 350 -11.55 -8.45 15.91
C PRO A 350 -11.73 -9.50 14.83
N THR A 351 -11.21 -9.21 13.64
CA THR A 351 -11.32 -10.07 12.45
C THR A 351 -9.94 -10.37 11.91
N LEU A 352 -9.68 -11.65 11.65
CA LEU A 352 -8.52 -12.11 10.90
C LEU A 352 -8.72 -11.79 9.43
N VAL A 353 -7.71 -11.19 8.82
CA VAL A 353 -7.62 -10.95 7.38
C VAL A 353 -6.60 -11.93 6.81
N ARG A 354 -7.02 -12.69 5.80
CA ARG A 354 -6.13 -13.53 4.99
C ARG A 354 -6.08 -13.01 3.58
N LEU A 355 -4.88 -12.86 3.05
CA LEU A 355 -4.65 -12.44 1.68
C LEU A 355 -3.74 -13.43 0.97
N ASP A 356 -4.21 -13.94 -0.16
CA ASP A 356 -3.48 -14.87 -1.00
C ASP A 356 -3.06 -14.13 -2.28
N ILE A 357 -1.76 -14.00 -2.49
CA ILE A 357 -1.17 -13.44 -3.70
C ILE A 357 -0.54 -14.59 -4.49
N THR A 358 -1.07 -14.86 -5.66
CA THR A 358 -0.49 -15.82 -6.61
C THR A 358 0.25 -15.04 -7.67
N THR A 359 1.55 -15.32 -7.79
CA THR A 359 2.40 -14.78 -8.85
C THR A 359 2.86 -15.90 -9.75
N ARG A 360 3.30 -15.55 -10.95
CA ARG A 360 3.74 -16.52 -11.94
C ARG A 360 5.09 -16.16 -12.53
N THR A 361 5.87 -17.18 -12.83
CA THR A 361 7.17 -17.05 -13.50
C THR A 361 7.16 -17.90 -14.76
N ALA A 362 7.66 -17.37 -15.88
CA ALA A 362 7.75 -18.13 -17.13
C ALA A 362 8.76 -19.28 -16.97
N VAL A 363 8.36 -20.51 -17.30
CA VAL A 363 9.14 -21.73 -17.02
C VAL A 363 10.22 -21.98 -18.07
N LYS A 364 10.05 -21.47 -19.30
CA LYS A 364 11.01 -21.61 -20.39
C LYS A 364 11.02 -20.36 -21.25
N ARG A 365 12.18 -19.69 -21.36
CA ARG A 365 12.38 -18.67 -22.41
C ARG A 365 12.39 -19.40 -23.75
N ALA A 366 11.48 -19.04 -24.66
CA ALA A 366 11.37 -19.63 -25.99
C ALA A 366 12.68 -19.53 -26.79
N GLU A 367 13.53 -18.54 -26.48
CA GLU A 367 14.84 -18.30 -27.09
C GLU A 367 15.83 -19.47 -26.95
N TYR A 368 15.68 -20.32 -25.94
CA TYR A 368 16.55 -21.49 -25.73
C TYR A 368 15.86 -22.82 -26.05
N SER A 369 14.59 -22.81 -26.47
CA SER A 369 13.86 -24.02 -26.87
C SER A 369 14.15 -24.38 -28.32
N ALA A 370 14.40 -25.66 -28.62
CA ALA A 370 14.53 -26.14 -30.00
C ALA A 370 13.19 -26.19 -30.76
N THR A 371 12.08 -26.05 -30.04
CA THR A 371 10.71 -26.04 -30.59
C THR A 371 10.03 -24.75 -30.12
N PRO A 372 9.47 -23.91 -31.02
CA PRO A 372 8.70 -22.75 -30.62
C PRO A 372 7.57 -23.17 -29.68
N LEU A 373 7.55 -22.63 -28.46
CA LEU A 373 6.45 -22.85 -27.54
C LEU A 373 5.24 -22.07 -28.06
N THR A 374 4.13 -22.77 -28.32
CA THR A 374 2.87 -22.17 -28.79
C THR A 374 2.10 -21.45 -27.69
N SER A 375 2.46 -21.67 -26.41
CA SER A 375 2.00 -20.90 -25.25
C SER A 375 3.11 -20.77 -24.20
N ALA A 376 3.10 -19.67 -23.45
CA ALA A 376 4.03 -19.50 -22.33
C ALA A 376 3.61 -20.44 -21.19
N ALA A 377 4.41 -21.45 -20.90
CA ALA A 377 4.23 -22.25 -19.69
C ALA A 377 4.64 -21.42 -18.48
N TYR A 378 3.70 -21.18 -17.55
CA TYR A 378 3.95 -20.48 -16.29
C TYR A 378 4.03 -21.46 -15.13
N LYS A 379 4.85 -21.12 -14.14
CA LYS A 379 4.85 -21.75 -12.82
C LYS A 379 4.31 -20.74 -11.83
N ASP A 380 3.23 -21.12 -11.18
CA ASP A 380 2.57 -20.30 -10.19
C ASP A 380 3.13 -20.56 -8.79
N PHE A 381 3.12 -19.50 -7.99
CA PHE A 381 3.51 -19.53 -6.61
C PHE A 381 2.58 -18.63 -5.80
N THR A 382 1.86 -19.23 -4.86
CA THR A 382 0.96 -18.53 -3.95
C THR A 382 1.65 -18.29 -2.62
N GLN A 383 1.60 -17.05 -2.16
CA GLN A 383 1.96 -16.68 -0.79
C GLN A 383 0.71 -16.18 -0.07
N SER A 384 0.59 -16.56 1.19
CA SER A 384 -0.54 -16.20 2.05
C SER A 384 -0.04 -15.37 3.23
N LEU A 385 -0.67 -14.22 3.43
CA LEU A 385 -0.57 -13.44 4.66
C LEU A 385 -1.82 -13.70 5.50
N VAL A 386 -1.63 -13.95 6.80
CA VAL A 386 -2.73 -14.04 7.77
C VAL A 386 -2.39 -13.13 8.94
N ILE A 387 -3.27 -12.17 9.24
CA ILE A 387 -3.03 -11.16 10.26
C ILE A 387 -4.34 -10.72 10.92
N VAL A 388 -4.28 -10.36 12.21
CA VAL A 388 -5.28 -9.48 12.82
C VAL A 388 -4.72 -8.06 12.76
N PRO A 389 -5.30 -7.15 11.94
CA PRO A 389 -4.91 -5.75 11.95
C PRO A 389 -4.92 -5.13 13.35
N ARG A 390 -3.94 -4.29 13.69
CA ARG A 390 -3.77 -3.75 15.05
C ARG A 390 -4.96 -2.92 15.53
N HIS A 391 -5.64 -2.26 14.61
CA HIS A 391 -6.76 -1.37 14.95
C HIS A 391 -8.12 -2.06 14.87
N PHE A 392 -8.16 -3.39 14.70
CA PHE A 392 -9.40 -4.16 14.72
C PHE A 392 -9.73 -4.62 16.14
N GLY A 393 -11.01 -4.54 16.51
CA GLY A 393 -11.49 -4.95 17.85
C GLY A 393 -11.06 -4.03 18.99
N LEU A 394 -10.55 -2.82 18.71
CA LEU A 394 -10.36 -1.77 19.69
C LEU A 394 -11.69 -1.04 19.93
N SER A 395 -12.53 -1.60 20.80
CA SER A 395 -13.79 -0.96 21.20
C SER A 395 -13.53 0.38 21.87
N MET A 396 -14.21 1.43 21.42
CA MET A 396 -14.29 2.69 22.15
C MET A 396 -15.18 2.46 23.38
N ASN A 397 -14.65 2.70 24.58
CA ASN A 397 -15.48 2.81 25.79
C ASN A 397 -16.10 4.19 25.87
#